data_AF-Q9GLV5-F1
#
_entry.id   AF-Q9GLV5-F1
#
_cell.length_a   1.000
_cell.length_b   1.000
_cell.length_c   1.000
_cell.angle_alpha   90.00
_cell.angle_beta   90.00
_cell.angle_gamma   90.00
#
_symmetry.space_group_name_H-M   'P 1'
#
loop_
_entity.id
_entity.type
_entity.pdbx_description
1 polymer ?
#
loop_
_entity_poly.entity_id
_entity_poly.type
_entity_poly.pdbx_seq_one_letter_code
_entity_poly.pdbx_strand_id
1 'polypeptide(L)'
;MKTQRNGPSLGRWSLVLLLLGLVMPLAIVAQVLSYQEAVLRAIDGINQRSSDANLYRLLDLDPRPTMDGDPDTPKPVSFTVKETVCPRTTQKSPEDCDFKEDGLVKRCVGTVILNQARDSFDISCDKDNRRSARLGNFFRKVKEKIGGGLKKVGQKIKDFLGNLVPRTAS
;
A
#
# COMPACT_ATOMS: atom_id res chain seq x y z
N MET A 1 -58.92 2.35 59.80
CA MET A 1 -58.44 2.83 58.48
C MET A 1 -58.19 1.60 57.61
N LYS A 2 -58.91 1.44 56.48
CA LYS A 2 -58.70 0.32 55.53
C LYS A 2 -57.86 0.84 54.37
N THR A 3 -56.60 0.46 54.31
CA THR A 3 -55.68 0.84 53.24
C THR A 3 -55.91 -0.10 52.06
N GLN A 4 -56.65 0.38 51.04
CA GLN A 4 -56.80 -0.31 49.76
C GLN A 4 -55.44 -0.32 49.05
N ARG A 5 -54.83 -1.50 48.94
CA ARG A 5 -53.56 -1.70 48.25
C ARG A 5 -53.86 -1.87 46.76
N ASN A 6 -53.90 -0.75 46.03
CA ASN A 6 -54.00 -0.76 44.58
C ASN A 6 -52.72 -1.40 44.01
N GLY A 7 -52.78 -2.70 43.75
CA GLY A 7 -51.74 -3.41 43.04
C GLY A 7 -51.56 -2.78 41.66
N PRO A 8 -50.32 -2.42 41.25
CA PRO A 8 -50.08 -1.85 39.92
C PRO A 8 -50.56 -2.83 38.85
N SER A 9 -51.41 -2.37 37.94
CA SER A 9 -51.97 -3.21 36.87
C SER A 9 -50.84 -3.75 35.98
N LEU A 10 -50.98 -5.01 35.53
CA LEU A 10 -50.03 -5.67 34.64
C LEU A 10 -49.65 -4.82 33.41
N GLY A 11 -50.57 -3.99 32.92
CA GLY A 11 -50.31 -3.07 31.80
C GLY A 11 -49.22 -2.04 32.07
N ARG A 12 -49.13 -1.53 33.32
CA ARG A 12 -48.08 -0.56 33.68
C ARG A 12 -46.71 -1.21 33.72
N TRP A 13 -46.59 -2.44 34.21
CA TRP A 13 -45.34 -3.20 34.18
C TRP A 13 -44.91 -3.53 32.75
N SER A 14 -45.87 -3.88 31.89
CA SER A 14 -45.60 -4.14 30.46
C SER A 14 -45.02 -2.90 29.77
N LEU A 15 -45.62 -1.71 29.99
CA LEU A 15 -45.09 -0.44 29.47
C LEU A 15 -43.68 -0.12 29.99
N VAL A 16 -43.41 -0.35 31.27
CA VAL A 16 -42.08 -0.14 31.85
C VAL A 16 -41.07 -1.10 31.22
N LEU A 17 -41.40 -2.38 31.04
CA LEU A 17 -40.53 -3.35 30.38
C LEU A 17 -40.28 -3.00 28.91
N LEU A 18 -41.31 -2.51 28.20
CA LEU A 18 -41.20 -2.11 26.80
C LEU A 18 -40.33 -0.87 26.63
N LEU A 19 -40.46 0.11 27.54
CA LEU A 19 -39.58 1.27 27.62
C LEU A 19 -38.15 0.87 28.00
N LEU A 20 -37.97 -0.10 28.90
CA LEU A 20 -36.64 -0.56 29.33
C LEU A 20 -35.91 -1.31 28.19
N GLY A 21 -36.65 -2.10 27.39
CA GLY A 21 -36.11 -2.75 26.19
C GLY A 21 -35.67 -1.78 25.10
N LEU A 22 -36.32 -0.60 25.01
CA LEU A 22 -35.98 0.42 24.01
C LEU A 22 -34.63 1.11 24.29
N VAL A 23 -34.16 1.10 25.55
CA VAL A 23 -32.88 1.73 25.96
C VAL A 23 -31.73 0.73 25.92
N MET A 24 -31.83 -0.37 25.19
CA MET A 24 -30.65 -1.20 24.96
C MET A 24 -29.67 -0.42 24.06
N PRO A 25 -28.47 -0.06 24.55
CA PRO A 25 -27.44 0.45 23.67
C PRO A 25 -27.14 -0.67 22.68
N LEU A 26 -27.40 -0.44 21.39
CA LEU A 26 -26.87 -1.30 20.34
C LEU A 26 -25.35 -1.28 20.54
N ALA A 27 -24.81 -2.34 21.13
CA ALA A 27 -23.38 -2.51 21.23
C ALA A 27 -22.85 -2.56 19.79
N ILE A 28 -22.25 -1.47 19.33
CA ILE A 28 -21.60 -1.41 18.02
C ILE A 28 -20.38 -2.31 18.16
N VAL A 29 -20.51 -3.56 17.71
CA VAL A 29 -19.38 -4.47 17.58
C VAL A 29 -18.42 -3.86 16.55
N ALA A 30 -17.30 -3.32 17.03
CA ALA A 30 -16.26 -2.82 16.15
C ALA A 30 -15.71 -4.00 15.34
N GLN A 31 -15.71 -3.86 14.02
CA GLN A 31 -15.18 -4.90 13.14
C GLN A 31 -13.65 -4.81 13.09
N VAL A 32 -13.01 -5.96 13.19
CA VAL A 32 -11.55 -6.09 13.05
C VAL A 32 -11.26 -6.49 11.61
N LEU A 33 -10.55 -5.62 10.90
CA LEU A 33 -10.07 -5.88 9.54
C LEU A 33 -8.94 -6.91 9.57
N SER A 34 -8.86 -7.71 8.52
CA SER A 34 -7.63 -8.45 8.23
C SER A 34 -6.50 -7.48 7.89
N TYR A 35 -5.26 -7.96 8.01
CA TYR A 35 -4.07 -7.18 7.69
C TYR A 35 -4.09 -6.66 6.24
N GLN A 36 -4.51 -7.50 5.29
CA GLN A 36 -4.60 -7.11 3.88
C GLN A 36 -5.74 -6.10 3.65
N GLU A 37 -6.90 -6.27 4.27
CA GLU A 37 -8.01 -5.30 4.15
C GLU A 37 -7.61 -3.92 4.70
N ALA A 38 -6.87 -3.88 5.80
CA ALA A 38 -6.34 -2.62 6.35
C ALA A 38 -5.34 -1.95 5.39
N VAL A 39 -4.49 -2.74 4.71
CA VAL A 39 -3.58 -2.24 3.67
C VAL A 39 -4.34 -1.71 2.46
N LEU A 40 -5.33 -2.45 1.95
CA LEU A 40 -6.15 -2.03 0.80
C LEU A 40 -6.90 -0.73 1.10
N ARG A 41 -7.48 -0.62 2.30
CA ARG A 41 -8.10 0.63 2.74
C ARG A 41 -7.11 1.79 2.80
N ALA A 42 -5.89 1.53 3.26
CA ALA A 42 -4.87 2.57 3.29
C ALA A 42 -4.42 2.98 1.87
N ILE A 43 -4.46 2.07 0.90
CA ILE A 43 -4.27 2.35 -0.53
C ILE A 43 -5.39 3.23 -1.07
N ASP A 44 -6.65 3.01 -0.68
CA ASP A 44 -7.75 3.91 -1.02
C ASP A 44 -7.48 5.33 -0.50
N GLY A 45 -7.02 5.45 0.74
CA GLY A 45 -6.59 6.73 1.32
C GLY A 45 -5.41 7.37 0.58
N ILE A 46 -4.43 6.59 0.13
CA ILE A 46 -3.32 7.06 -0.71
C ILE A 46 -3.85 7.60 -2.04
N ASN A 47 -4.77 6.88 -2.69
CA ASN A 47 -5.35 7.29 -3.98
C ASN A 47 -6.19 8.57 -3.85
N GLN A 48 -6.97 8.70 -2.77
CA GLN A 48 -7.77 9.89 -2.50
C GLN A 48 -6.91 11.14 -2.36
N ARG A 49 -5.79 11.05 -1.62
CA ARG A 49 -4.86 12.17 -1.37
C ARG A 49 -3.81 12.38 -2.47
N SER A 50 -3.65 11.42 -3.38
CA SER A 50 -2.68 11.50 -4.47
C SER A 50 -3.08 12.57 -5.49
N SER A 51 -2.08 13.31 -5.98
CA SER A 51 -2.24 14.25 -7.10
C SER A 51 -1.94 13.60 -8.47
N ASP A 52 -1.67 12.30 -8.50
CA ASP A 52 -1.40 11.58 -9.74
C ASP A 52 -2.68 11.36 -10.56
N ALA A 53 -2.51 11.24 -11.88
CA ALA A 53 -3.64 11.14 -12.81
C ALA A 53 -4.40 9.81 -12.73
N ASN A 54 -3.70 8.72 -12.38
CA ASN A 54 -4.25 7.37 -12.34
C ASN A 54 -4.23 6.79 -10.94
N LEU A 55 -5.10 5.81 -10.69
CA LEU A 55 -5.12 5.06 -9.45
C LEU A 55 -3.89 4.14 -9.34
N TYR A 56 -3.49 3.88 -8.12
CA TYR A 56 -2.53 2.84 -7.76
C TYR A 56 -3.26 1.64 -7.18
N ARG A 57 -2.82 0.45 -7.58
CA ARG A 57 -3.30 -0.83 -7.05
C ARG A 57 -2.16 -1.54 -6.33
N LEU A 58 -2.50 -2.37 -5.34
CA LEU A 58 -1.53 -3.22 -4.67
C LEU A 58 -0.83 -4.13 -5.68
N LEU A 59 0.50 -4.06 -5.74
CA LEU A 59 1.33 -4.93 -6.58
C LEU A 59 1.87 -6.10 -5.76
N ASP A 60 2.37 -5.81 -4.56
CA ASP A 60 2.98 -6.78 -3.66
C ASP A 60 2.86 -6.31 -2.21
N LEU A 61 2.64 -7.22 -1.28
CA LEU A 61 2.52 -6.95 0.16
C LEU A 61 3.53 -7.78 0.91
N ASP A 62 4.46 -7.12 1.62
CA ASP A 62 5.44 -7.84 2.43
C ASP A 62 4.71 -8.64 3.52
N PRO A 63 5.18 -9.87 3.84
CA PRO A 63 4.58 -10.70 4.86
C PRO A 63 4.41 -9.95 6.18
N ARG A 64 3.23 -10.08 6.79
CA ARG A 64 2.95 -9.52 8.11
C ARG A 64 3.99 -10.05 9.11
N PRO A 65 4.62 -9.20 9.93
CA PRO A 65 5.46 -9.69 11.00
C PRO A 65 4.61 -10.49 12.00
N THR A 66 5.22 -11.50 12.63
CA THR A 66 4.58 -12.28 13.70
C THR A 66 4.23 -11.33 14.85
N MET A 67 3.00 -10.85 14.84
CA MET A 67 2.51 -9.87 15.80
C MET A 67 1.06 -10.23 16.11
N ASP A 68 0.92 -11.12 17.08
CA ASP A 68 -0.27 -11.22 17.90
C ASP A 68 -0.46 -9.92 18.68
N GLY A 69 -1.71 -9.59 19.00
CA GLY A 69 -2.01 -8.44 19.84
C GLY A 69 -3.18 -7.61 19.34
N ASP A 70 -3.57 -6.72 20.23
CA ASP A 70 -4.71 -5.82 20.15
C ASP A 70 -4.91 -5.22 18.74
N PRO A 71 -6.11 -5.33 18.14
CA PRO A 71 -6.43 -4.70 16.85
C PRO A 71 -6.32 -3.17 16.87
N ASP A 72 -6.34 -2.54 18.04
CA ASP A 72 -6.12 -1.09 18.22
C ASP A 72 -4.64 -0.70 18.14
N THR A 73 -3.72 -1.66 18.26
CA THR A 73 -2.28 -1.38 18.15
C THR A 73 -1.88 -1.22 16.68
N PRO A 74 -1.23 -0.10 16.29
CA PRO A 74 -0.72 0.08 14.93
C PRO A 74 0.18 -1.08 14.50
N LYS A 75 -0.13 -1.69 13.35
CA LYS A 75 0.63 -2.78 12.75
C LYS A 75 1.56 -2.21 11.68
N PRO A 76 2.86 -2.51 11.71
CA PRO A 76 3.78 -2.07 10.66
C PRO A 76 3.41 -2.75 9.34
N VAL A 77 3.49 -2.00 8.25
CA VAL A 77 3.25 -2.46 6.89
C VAL A 77 4.35 -2.01 5.96
N SER A 78 4.64 -2.84 4.98
CA SER A 78 5.50 -2.52 3.85
C SER A 78 4.94 -3.22 2.62
N PHE A 79 4.72 -2.46 1.56
CA PHE A 79 4.10 -2.97 0.35
C PHE A 79 4.50 -2.11 -0.85
N THR A 80 4.20 -2.62 -2.03
CA THR A 80 4.45 -1.93 -3.29
C THR A 80 3.12 -1.73 -4.00
N VAL A 81 2.92 -0.53 -4.55
CA VAL A 81 1.78 -0.22 -5.40
C VAL A 81 2.25 0.13 -6.81
N LYS A 82 1.42 -0.17 -7.82
CA LYS A 82 1.69 0.15 -9.22
C LYS A 82 0.55 0.96 -9.84
N GLU A 83 0.90 1.96 -10.64
CA GLU A 83 -0.02 2.79 -11.40
C GLU A 83 -0.86 1.91 -12.36
N THR A 84 -2.16 2.19 -12.41
CA THR A 84 -3.14 1.49 -13.24
C THR A 84 -3.50 2.31 -14.48
N VAL A 85 -4.30 1.72 -15.37
CA VAL A 85 -4.89 2.43 -16.52
C VAL A 85 -6.10 3.29 -16.14
N CYS A 86 -6.65 3.09 -14.94
CA CYS A 86 -7.83 3.80 -14.48
C CYS A 86 -7.48 5.22 -14.02
N PRO A 87 -8.21 6.25 -14.52
CA PRO A 87 -8.04 7.61 -14.03
C PRO A 87 -8.51 7.70 -12.58
N ARG A 88 -7.89 8.56 -11.77
CA ARG A 88 -8.27 8.79 -10.37
C ARG A 88 -9.73 9.21 -10.18
N THR A 89 -10.33 9.80 -11.22
CA THR A 89 -11.74 10.23 -11.25
C THR A 89 -12.73 9.08 -11.45
N THR A 90 -12.26 7.86 -11.71
CA THR A 90 -13.14 6.69 -11.80
C THR A 90 -13.76 6.38 -10.43
N GLN A 91 -14.98 5.84 -10.44
CA GLN A 91 -15.64 5.34 -9.22
C GLN A 91 -15.36 3.85 -8.97
N LYS A 92 -14.55 3.20 -9.82
CA LYS A 92 -14.17 1.80 -9.68
C LYS A 92 -13.17 1.60 -8.54
N SER A 93 -13.21 0.42 -7.93
CA SER A 93 -12.14 -0.02 -7.02
C SER A 93 -10.81 -0.09 -7.77
N PRO A 94 -9.68 0.31 -7.16
CA PRO A 94 -8.36 0.10 -7.75
C PRO A 94 -8.08 -1.36 -8.10
N GLU A 95 -8.68 -2.31 -7.37
CA GLU A 95 -8.50 -3.76 -7.61
C GLU A 95 -9.13 -4.25 -8.93
N ASP A 96 -10.11 -3.52 -9.46
CA ASP A 96 -10.76 -3.82 -10.75
C ASP A 96 -10.04 -3.17 -11.95
N CYS A 97 -8.90 -2.53 -11.70
CA CYS A 97 -8.13 -1.82 -12.70
C CYS A 97 -6.88 -2.60 -13.10
N ASP A 98 -6.67 -2.70 -14.42
CA ASP A 98 -5.45 -3.29 -14.96
C ASP A 98 -4.24 -2.39 -14.68
N PHE A 99 -3.09 -3.03 -14.46
CA PHE A 99 -1.84 -2.31 -14.34
C PHE A 99 -1.47 -1.66 -15.67
N LYS A 100 -0.96 -0.43 -15.60
CA LYS A 100 -0.38 0.24 -16.75
C LYS A 100 0.98 -0.39 -17.07
N GLU A 101 1.26 -0.71 -18.34
CA GLU A 101 2.49 -1.41 -18.73
C GLU A 101 3.75 -0.70 -18.18
N ASP A 102 3.88 0.59 -18.46
CA ASP A 102 4.94 1.48 -17.94
C ASP A 102 4.49 2.30 -16.71
N GLY A 103 3.59 1.74 -15.90
CA GLY A 103 3.07 2.39 -14.71
C GLY A 103 4.14 2.62 -13.63
N LEU A 104 4.05 3.77 -12.94
CA LEU A 104 4.93 4.05 -11.80
C LEU A 104 4.75 3.01 -10.69
N VAL A 105 5.85 2.49 -10.17
CA VAL A 105 5.90 1.61 -9.00
C VAL A 105 6.40 2.42 -7.81
N LYS A 106 5.70 2.35 -6.68
CA LYS A 106 6.06 3.01 -5.41
C LYS A 106 6.15 1.98 -4.30
N ARG A 107 7.24 1.97 -3.55
CA ARG A 107 7.32 1.29 -2.25
C ARG A 107 6.65 2.20 -1.22
N CYS A 108 5.83 1.63 -0.37
CA CYS A 108 5.15 2.31 0.72
C CYS A 108 5.45 1.59 2.03
N VAL A 109 5.73 2.36 3.08
CA VAL A 109 6.03 1.87 4.43
C VAL A 109 5.30 2.71 5.47
N GLY A 110 4.90 2.09 6.57
CA GLY A 110 4.15 2.79 7.59
C GLY A 110 3.46 1.87 8.58
N THR A 111 2.32 2.32 9.10
CA THR A 111 1.47 1.56 10.02
C THR A 111 -0.01 1.64 9.66
N VAL A 112 -0.76 0.59 10.00
CA VAL A 112 -2.24 0.52 9.88
C VAL A 112 -2.85 0.00 11.18
N ILE A 113 -4.02 0.53 11.55
CA ILE A 113 -4.83 -0.02 12.65
C ILE A 113 -5.84 -1.01 12.08
N LEU A 114 -6.01 -2.18 12.74
CA LEU A 114 -6.94 -3.22 12.27
C LEU A 114 -8.36 -2.97 12.77
N ASN A 115 -8.52 -2.29 13.91
CA ASN A 115 -9.85 -1.90 14.39
C ASN A 115 -10.45 -0.81 13.49
N GLN A 116 -11.53 -1.17 12.80
CA GLN A 116 -12.24 -0.28 11.89
C GLN A 116 -12.81 0.98 12.58
N ALA A 117 -13.08 0.94 13.90
CA ALA A 117 -13.60 2.08 14.64
C ALA A 117 -12.53 3.17 14.90
N ARG A 118 -11.25 2.82 14.85
CA ARG A 118 -10.11 3.75 15.05
C ARG A 118 -9.35 4.01 13.76
N ASP A 119 -10.08 4.03 12.64
CA ASP A 119 -9.58 4.15 11.27
C ASP A 119 -8.49 5.22 11.14
N SER A 120 -7.24 4.76 11.16
CA SER A 120 -6.07 5.60 11.00
C SER A 120 -4.93 4.75 10.43
N PHE A 121 -4.25 5.34 9.46
CA PHE A 121 -3.05 4.80 8.87
C PHE A 121 -2.04 5.94 8.74
N ASP A 122 -0.78 5.63 8.95
CA ASP A 122 0.34 6.55 8.69
C ASP A 122 1.28 5.86 7.72
N ILE A 123 1.17 6.23 6.44
CA ILE A 123 1.90 5.57 5.35
C ILE A 123 2.60 6.61 4.50
N SER A 124 3.89 6.42 4.30
CA SER A 124 4.71 7.18 3.36
C SER A 124 5.10 6.30 2.18
N CYS A 125 5.10 6.88 0.98
CA CYS A 125 5.52 6.19 -0.23
C CYS A 125 6.70 6.92 -0.87
N ASP A 126 7.63 6.15 -1.44
CA ASP A 126 8.80 6.70 -2.11
C ASP A 126 8.41 7.63 -3.26
N LYS A 127 9.16 8.73 -3.38
CA LYS A 127 8.98 9.69 -4.47
C LYS A 127 9.59 9.14 -5.75
N ASP A 128 8.70 8.83 -6.70
CA ASP A 128 8.88 8.78 -8.15
C ASP A 128 10.24 8.23 -8.68
N ASN A 129 10.30 6.91 -8.92
CA ASN A 129 11.45 6.24 -9.55
C ASN A 129 11.51 6.40 -11.08
N ARG A 130 10.65 7.23 -11.71
CA ARG A 130 10.67 7.48 -13.17
C ARG A 130 12.05 7.90 -13.67
N ARG A 131 12.81 8.66 -12.86
CA ARG A 131 14.15 9.12 -13.23
C ARG A 131 15.09 7.95 -13.49
N SER A 132 15.07 6.90 -12.65
CA SER A 132 15.97 5.75 -12.80
C SER A 132 15.55 4.85 -13.97
N ALA A 133 14.26 4.58 -14.15
CA ALA A 133 13.76 3.75 -15.26
C ALA A 133 14.06 4.39 -16.62
N ARG A 134 13.83 5.71 -16.76
CA ARG A 134 14.14 6.45 -18.00
C ARG A 134 15.65 6.49 -18.26
N LEU A 135 16.46 6.64 -17.21
CA LEU A 135 17.91 6.69 -17.31
C LEU A 135 18.49 5.31 -17.70
N GLY A 136 17.96 4.21 -17.16
CA GLY A 136 18.34 2.85 -17.54
C GLY A 136 18.09 2.55 -19.02
N ASN A 137 16.92 2.94 -19.54
CA ASN A 137 16.59 2.78 -20.96
C ASN A 137 17.50 3.61 -21.89
N PHE A 138 17.91 4.81 -21.46
CA PHE A 138 18.86 5.64 -22.20
C PHE A 138 20.25 5.00 -22.24
N PHE A 139 20.78 4.56 -21.09
CA PHE A 139 22.09 3.88 -21.05
C PHE A 139 22.08 2.56 -21.81
N ARG A 140 20.96 1.83 -21.87
CA ARG A 140 20.82 0.64 -22.73
C ARG A 140 20.98 1.00 -24.22
N LYS A 141 20.29 2.03 -24.72
CA LYS A 141 20.45 2.50 -26.11
C LYS A 141 21.86 2.99 -26.41
N VAL A 142 22.48 3.70 -25.47
CA VAL A 142 23.87 4.17 -25.61
C VAL A 142 24.85 2.99 -25.62
N LYS A 143 24.66 2.01 -24.72
CA LYS A 143 25.47 0.78 -24.66
C LYS A 143 25.34 -0.06 -25.93
N GLU A 144 24.15 -0.16 -26.51
CA GLU A 144 23.93 -0.83 -27.80
C GLU A 144 24.67 -0.13 -28.95
N LYS A 145 24.65 1.21 -29.00
CA LYS A 145 25.36 1.97 -30.05
C LYS A 145 26.88 2.03 -29.87
N ILE A 146 27.37 2.19 -28.63
CA ILE A 146 28.80 2.41 -28.34
C ILE A 146 29.54 1.10 -28.04
N GLY A 147 28.84 0.07 -27.53
CA GLY A 147 29.42 -1.24 -27.23
C GLY A 147 30.02 -1.94 -28.45
N GLY A 148 29.52 -1.66 -29.65
CA GLY A 148 30.12 -2.15 -30.90
C GLY A 148 31.45 -1.47 -31.26
N GLY A 149 31.63 -0.19 -30.91
CA GLY A 149 32.80 0.61 -31.29
C GLY A 149 34.00 0.45 -30.37
N LEU A 150 33.78 0.24 -29.07
CA LEU A 150 34.87 0.17 -28.07
C LEU A 150 35.74 -1.08 -28.20
N LYS A 151 35.25 -2.16 -28.85
CA LYS A 151 36.08 -3.34 -29.16
C LYS A 151 37.32 -3.00 -29.98
N LYS A 152 37.24 -2.01 -30.88
CA LYS A 152 38.39 -1.60 -31.73
C LYS A 152 39.42 -0.77 -30.96
N VAL A 153 39.00 0.05 -30.00
CA VAL A 153 39.91 0.93 -29.25
C VAL A 153 40.77 0.11 -28.29
N GLY A 154 40.17 -0.82 -27.54
CA GLY A 154 40.93 -1.70 -26.65
C GLY A 154 41.94 -2.59 -27.39
N GLN A 155 41.57 -3.05 -28.59
CA GLN A 155 42.46 -3.87 -29.42
C GLN A 155 43.66 -3.07 -29.97
N LYS A 156 43.44 -1.83 -30.43
CA LYS A 156 44.53 -0.92 -30.82
C LYS A 156 45.50 -0.61 -29.67
N ILE A 157 44.99 -0.37 -28.47
CA ILE A 157 45.84 -0.09 -27.29
C ILE A 157 46.65 -1.34 -26.92
N LYS A 158 46.05 -2.53 -27.01
CA LYS A 158 46.75 -3.79 -26.75
C LYS A 158 47.89 -4.02 -27.75
N ASP A 159 47.67 -3.73 -29.04
CA ASP A 159 48.70 -3.85 -30.08
C ASP A 159 49.82 -2.82 -29.88
N PHE A 160 49.48 -1.61 -29.43
CA PHE A 160 50.45 -0.57 -29.14
C PHE A 160 51.32 -0.90 -27.92
N LEU A 161 50.71 -1.43 -26.85
CA LEU A 161 51.45 -1.85 -25.65
C LEU A 161 52.23 -3.15 -25.87
N GLY A 162 51.74 -4.05 -26.72
CA GLY A 162 52.45 -5.28 -27.09
C GLY A 162 53.81 -5.02 -27.74
N ASN A 163 53.94 -3.93 -28.50
CA ASN A 163 55.21 -3.53 -29.10
C ASN A 163 56.15 -2.78 -28.13
N LEU A 164 55.65 -2.33 -26.99
CA LEU A 164 56.44 -1.65 -25.96
C LEU A 164 56.91 -2.58 -24.85
N VAL A 165 56.58 -3.87 -24.89
CA VAL A 165 57.21 -4.86 -24.00
C VAL A 165 58.55 -5.22 -24.62
N PRO A 166 59.69 -4.67 -24.13
CA PRO A 166 60.99 -5.16 -24.53
C PRO A 166 61.04 -6.63 -24.16
N ARG A 167 61.31 -7.47 -25.16
CA ARG A 167 61.70 -8.86 -24.92
C ARG A 167 62.89 -8.79 -23.98
N THR A 168 62.68 -9.20 -22.73
CA THR A 168 63.74 -9.57 -21.80
C THR A 168 64.52 -10.68 -22.48
N ALA A 169 65.57 -10.28 -23.20
CA ALA A 169 66.62 -11.17 -23.62
C ALA A 169 67.36 -11.64 -22.36
N SER A 170 67.70 -12.92 -22.40
CA SER A 170 68.33 -13.75 -21.36
C SER A 170 69.47 -13.09 -20.58
#